data_AF-A0A7G9NTG4-F1
#
_entry.id   AF-A0A7G9NTG4-F1
#
_cell.length_a   1.000
_cell.length_b   1.000
_cell.length_c   1.000
_cell.angle_alpha   90.00
_cell.angle_beta   90.00
_cell.angle_gamma   90.00
#
_symmetry.space_group_name_H-M   'P 1'
#
loop_
_entity.id
_entity.type
_entity.pdbx_description
1 polymer ?
#
loop_
_entity_poly.entity_id
_entity_poly.type
_entity_poly.pdbx_seq_one_letter_code
_entity_poly.pdbx_strand_id
1 'polypeptide(L)'
;MSKCLAPFRLDRPCACAFSLVELIIVVAIMAVIGAMAASRMSNRVTDASITKLEADVLVLNNALDFYAAEHGGDYPDPEQIITQLLTFTDAAGSASPTKTTQHIFGPYLRSIPPMLLLNTDDNDTIVPDTGDHATAGWVYDASTGNIQPNVTESQLVALDVTDAAIKQILNKSSIIKADPASP
;
A
#
# COMPACT_ATOMS: atom_id res chain seq x y z
N MET A 1 -82.92 -27.10 26.26
CA MET A 1 -82.62 -27.45 24.84
C MET A 1 -82.13 -26.21 24.13
N SER A 2 -80.97 -26.33 23.49
CA SER A 2 -80.44 -25.49 22.40
C SER A 2 -80.19 -24.00 22.65
N LYS A 3 -78.91 -23.63 22.63
CA LYS A 3 -78.34 -22.57 21.78
C LYS A 3 -76.81 -22.71 21.83
N CYS A 4 -76.21 -23.40 20.85
CA CYS A 4 -75.79 -22.90 19.54
C CYS A 4 -74.43 -22.19 19.64
N LEU A 5 -73.38 -22.89 19.17
CA LEU A 5 -72.04 -22.37 18.91
C LEU A 5 -72.11 -21.18 17.91
N ALA A 6 -71.30 -20.16 18.14
CA ALA A 6 -70.90 -19.20 17.11
C ALA A 6 -69.37 -19.26 16.91
N PRO A 7 -68.88 -19.16 15.66
CA PRO A 7 -67.48 -19.44 15.32
C PRO A 7 -66.56 -18.23 15.53
N PHE A 8 -65.32 -18.51 15.90
CA PHE A 8 -64.19 -17.58 15.92
C PHE A 8 -63.91 -17.08 14.48
N ARG A 9 -64.27 -15.84 14.19
CA ARG A 9 -63.93 -15.16 12.92
C ARG A 9 -62.49 -14.64 13.03
N LEU A 10 -61.63 -15.08 12.12
CA LEU A 10 -60.32 -14.45 11.88
C LEU A 10 -60.56 -13.10 11.20
N ASP A 11 -60.32 -12.02 11.93
CA ASP A 11 -60.22 -10.69 11.33
C ASP A 11 -59.00 -10.66 10.41
N ARG A 12 -59.25 -10.56 9.10
CA ARG A 12 -58.21 -10.36 8.09
C ARG A 12 -57.63 -8.96 8.29
N PRO A 13 -56.29 -8.77 8.34
CA PRO A 13 -55.72 -7.45 8.18
C PRO A 13 -56.12 -6.95 6.78
N CYS A 14 -56.99 -5.95 6.75
CA CYS A 14 -57.27 -5.17 5.55
C CYS A 14 -55.97 -4.48 5.17
N ALA A 15 -55.25 -5.02 4.20
CA ALA A 15 -54.05 -4.39 3.67
C ALA A 15 -54.47 -3.08 3.00
N CYS A 16 -54.11 -1.96 3.62
CA CYS A 16 -54.26 -0.64 3.03
C CYS A 16 -53.39 -0.56 1.77
N ALA A 17 -54.04 -0.35 0.63
CA ALA A 17 -53.37 -0.15 -0.63
C ALA A 17 -52.59 1.18 -0.62
N PHE A 18 -51.32 1.12 -1.03
CA PHE A 18 -50.44 2.27 -1.21
C PHE A 18 -51.04 3.27 -2.21
N SER A 19 -51.04 4.56 -1.87
CA SER A 19 -51.45 5.60 -2.82
C SER A 19 -50.39 5.78 -3.91
N LEU A 20 -50.80 6.05 -5.16
CA LEU A 20 -49.88 6.33 -6.27
C LEU A 20 -48.96 7.51 -5.94
N VAL A 21 -49.49 8.53 -5.25
CA VAL A 21 -48.73 9.72 -4.82
C VAL A 21 -47.69 9.35 -3.75
N GLU A 22 -48.02 8.41 -2.88
CA GLU A 22 -47.14 7.93 -1.81
C GLU A 22 -45.95 7.16 -2.37
N LEU A 23 -46.17 6.35 -3.41
CA LEU A 23 -45.07 5.71 -4.13
C LEU A 23 -44.20 6.75 -4.86
N ILE A 24 -44.82 7.75 -5.50
CA ILE A 24 -44.10 8.75 -6.30
C ILE A 24 -43.13 9.58 -5.45
N ILE A 25 -43.55 10.00 -4.25
CA ILE A 25 -42.67 10.80 -3.37
C ILE A 25 -41.53 9.94 -2.81
N VAL A 26 -41.77 8.67 -2.51
CA VAL A 26 -40.74 7.74 -2.03
C VAL A 26 -39.67 7.52 -3.09
N VAL A 27 -40.05 7.24 -4.33
CA VAL A 27 -39.07 7.07 -5.42
C VAL A 27 -38.37 8.39 -5.77
N ALA A 28 -39.03 9.54 -5.63
CA ALA A 28 -38.41 10.84 -5.83
C ALA A 28 -37.33 11.16 -4.78
N ILE A 29 -37.58 10.89 -3.50
CA ILE A 29 -36.58 11.09 -2.43
C ILE A 29 -35.42 10.09 -2.59
N MET A 30 -35.72 8.82 -2.93
CA MET A 30 -34.69 7.83 -3.22
C MET A 30 -33.82 8.23 -4.42
N ALA A 31 -34.39 8.90 -5.44
CA ALA A 31 -33.62 9.42 -6.57
C ALA A 31 -32.64 10.53 -6.17
N VAL A 32 -33.05 11.46 -5.31
CA VAL A 32 -32.19 12.58 -4.85
C VAL A 32 -31.07 12.07 -3.95
N ILE A 33 -31.39 11.19 -2.99
CA ILE A 33 -30.39 10.60 -2.08
C ILE A 33 -29.41 9.73 -2.86
N GLY A 34 -29.92 8.91 -3.80
CA GLY A 34 -29.11 8.05 -4.66
C GLY A 34 -28.08 8.84 -5.49
N ALA A 35 -28.44 10.04 -5.97
CA ALA A 35 -27.52 10.90 -6.71
C ALA A 35 -26.33 11.39 -5.88
N MET A 36 -26.50 11.61 -4.56
CA MET A 36 -25.43 12.10 -3.67
C MET A 36 -24.61 10.98 -3.02
N ALA A 37 -25.18 9.78 -2.88
CA ALA A 37 -24.56 8.67 -2.16
C ALA A 37 -23.26 8.14 -2.80
N ALA A 38 -22.97 8.49 -4.06
CA ALA A 38 -21.87 7.90 -4.83
C ALA A 38 -20.45 8.43 -4.50
N SER A 39 -20.27 9.62 -3.93
CA SER A 39 -19.01 10.36 -4.16
C SER A 39 -17.97 10.42 -3.03
N ARG A 40 -17.97 9.49 -2.06
CA ARG A 40 -17.01 9.57 -0.92
C ARG A 40 -16.00 8.45 -0.80
N MET A 41 -16.19 7.33 -1.50
CA MET A 41 -15.33 6.15 -1.35
C MET A 41 -14.06 6.22 -2.23
N SER A 42 -14.17 6.75 -3.45
CA SER A 42 -13.09 6.66 -4.45
C SER A 42 -11.81 7.40 -4.06
N ASN A 43 -11.91 8.60 -3.49
CA ASN A 43 -10.72 9.40 -3.14
C ASN A 43 -9.98 8.85 -1.91
N ARG A 44 -10.69 8.15 -1.00
CA ARG A 44 -10.09 7.60 0.23
C ARG A 44 -9.16 6.41 -0.04
N VAL A 45 -9.39 5.68 -1.14
CA VAL A 45 -8.54 4.56 -1.54
C VAL A 45 -7.19 5.08 -2.04
N THR A 46 -7.20 6.16 -2.83
CA THR A 46 -5.98 6.82 -3.33
C THR A 46 -5.11 7.36 -2.20
N ASP A 47 -5.68 8.12 -1.25
CA ASP A 47 -4.94 8.69 -0.12
C ASP A 47 -4.31 7.60 0.77
N ALA A 48 -5.04 6.49 0.97
CA ALA A 48 -4.54 5.35 1.73
C ALA A 48 -3.35 4.67 1.04
N SER A 49 -3.39 4.55 -0.30
CA SER A 49 -2.29 3.99 -1.09
C SER A 49 -1.04 4.86 -1.03
N ILE A 50 -1.17 6.20 -1.10
CA ILE A 50 -0.04 7.12 -0.98
C ILE A 50 0.58 7.05 0.42
N THR A 51 -0.25 7.09 1.46
CA THR A 51 0.22 6.99 2.86
C THR A 51 0.96 5.67 3.11
N LYS A 52 0.45 4.58 2.53
CA LYS A 52 1.11 3.28 2.60
C LYS A 52 2.44 3.27 1.84
N LEU A 53 2.51 3.88 0.65
CA LEU A 53 3.74 3.99 -0.12
C LEU A 53 4.83 4.70 0.67
N GLU A 54 4.52 5.82 1.31
CA GLU A 54 5.45 6.56 2.17
C GLU A 54 5.95 5.71 3.36
N ALA A 55 5.04 4.98 3.99
CA ALA A 55 5.40 4.08 5.10
C ALA A 55 6.29 2.92 4.64
N ASP A 56 6.00 2.33 3.49
CA ASP A 56 6.77 1.21 2.94
C ASP A 56 8.18 1.67 2.51
N VAL A 57 8.32 2.83 1.87
CA VAL A 57 9.62 3.45 1.54
C VAL A 57 10.46 3.68 2.81
N LEU A 58 9.84 4.18 3.88
CA LEU A 58 10.53 4.40 5.15
C LEU A 58 11.02 3.08 5.76
N VAL A 59 10.21 2.02 5.72
CA VAL A 59 10.58 0.70 6.22
C VAL A 59 11.76 0.12 5.44
N LEU A 60 11.75 0.25 4.11
CA LEU A 60 12.84 -0.22 3.24
C LEU A 60 14.14 0.55 3.48
N ASN A 61 14.09 1.88 3.54
CA ASN A 61 15.28 2.69 3.79
C ASN A 61 15.86 2.46 5.19
N ASN A 62 15.03 2.33 6.23
CA ASN A 62 15.53 1.98 7.57
C ASN A 62 16.23 0.61 7.57
N ALA A 63 15.74 -0.36 6.79
CA ALA A 63 16.39 -1.67 6.68
C ALA A 63 17.77 -1.56 6.00
N LEU A 64 17.91 -0.70 4.99
CA LEU A 64 19.20 -0.40 4.36
C LEU A 64 20.16 0.31 5.32
N ASP A 65 19.66 1.27 6.11
CA ASP A 65 20.48 1.97 7.10
C ASP A 65 20.98 1.02 8.19
N PHE A 66 20.14 0.09 8.66
CA PHE A 66 20.57 -0.95 9.59
C PHE A 66 21.57 -1.91 8.97
N TYR A 67 21.40 -2.28 7.69
CA TYR A 67 22.38 -3.09 6.99
C TYR A 67 23.74 -2.40 6.94
N ALA A 68 23.78 -1.14 6.49
CA ALA A 68 25.01 -0.37 6.38
C ALA A 68 25.68 -0.15 7.73
N ALA A 69 24.90 0.06 8.79
CA ALA A 69 25.44 0.22 10.15
C ALA A 69 26.22 -1.03 10.63
N GLU A 70 25.76 -2.22 10.28
CA GLU A 70 26.39 -3.49 10.67
C GLU A 70 27.52 -3.92 9.70
N HIS A 71 27.53 -3.41 8.47
CA HIS A 71 28.51 -3.74 7.43
C HIS A 71 29.53 -2.61 7.18
N GLY A 72 29.84 -1.80 8.19
CA GLY A 72 30.92 -0.81 8.10
C GLY A 72 30.64 0.35 7.14
N GLY A 73 29.37 0.61 6.81
CA GLY A 73 28.92 1.64 5.88
C GLY A 73 28.68 1.13 4.46
N ASP A 74 28.96 -0.14 4.18
CA ASP A 74 28.70 -0.73 2.87
C ASP A 74 27.21 -1.08 2.71
N TYR A 75 26.66 -0.74 1.55
CA TYR A 75 25.27 -1.04 1.19
C TYR A 75 25.14 -2.44 0.57
N PRO A 76 23.94 -3.04 0.59
CA PRO A 76 23.70 -4.33 -0.04
C PRO A 76 24.10 -4.38 -1.50
N ASP A 77 24.55 -5.55 -1.94
CA ASP A 77 24.84 -5.83 -3.34
C ASP A 77 23.53 -5.73 -4.16
N PRO A 78 23.51 -4.99 -5.28
CA PRO A 78 22.32 -4.81 -6.10
C PRO A 78 21.68 -6.11 -6.60
N GLU A 79 22.48 -7.16 -6.83
CA GLU A 79 22.00 -8.46 -7.30
C GLU A 79 21.52 -9.36 -6.16
N GLN A 80 21.96 -9.10 -4.92
CA GLN A 80 21.67 -9.94 -3.74
C GLN A 80 20.87 -9.23 -2.65
N ILE A 81 20.40 -8.01 -2.90
CA ILE A 81 19.69 -7.16 -1.92
C ILE A 81 18.54 -7.89 -1.23
N ILE A 82 17.69 -8.58 -1.98
CA ILE A 82 16.53 -9.31 -1.44
C ILE A 82 17.02 -10.38 -0.45
N THR A 83 18.01 -11.17 -0.83
CA THR A 83 18.56 -12.23 0.01
C THR A 83 19.26 -11.65 1.23
N GLN A 84 20.02 -10.58 1.08
CA GLN A 84 20.77 -9.93 2.16
C GLN A 84 19.87 -9.24 3.19
N LEU A 85 18.70 -8.72 2.77
CA LEU A 85 17.73 -8.08 3.67
C LEU A 85 16.83 -9.09 4.39
N LEU A 86 16.46 -10.20 3.73
CA LEU A 86 15.54 -11.20 4.28
C LEU A 86 16.24 -12.33 5.06
N THR A 87 17.55 -12.49 4.93
CA THR A 87 18.31 -13.56 5.58
C THR A 87 19.45 -13.02 6.44
N PHE A 88 20.24 -13.93 7.04
CA PHE A 88 21.36 -13.53 7.88
C PHE A 88 22.60 -13.29 7.02
N THR A 89 23.42 -12.31 7.41
CA THR A 89 24.66 -11.96 6.69
C THR A 89 25.89 -12.04 7.59
N ASP A 90 27.03 -12.31 6.96
CA ASP A 90 28.35 -12.16 7.58
C ASP A 90 28.90 -10.74 7.38
N ALA A 91 30.06 -10.43 7.95
CA ALA A 91 30.66 -9.10 7.84
C ALA A 91 31.04 -8.68 6.40
N ALA A 92 31.09 -9.63 5.46
CA ALA A 92 31.38 -9.38 4.04
C ALA A 92 30.10 -9.33 3.18
N GLY A 93 28.91 -9.47 3.79
CA GLY A 93 27.63 -9.46 3.10
C GLY A 93 27.22 -10.82 2.49
N SER A 94 27.92 -11.92 2.79
CA SER A 94 27.49 -13.26 2.36
C SER A 94 26.21 -13.64 3.09
N ALA A 95 25.18 -14.07 2.35
CA ALA A 95 23.87 -14.36 2.90
C ALA A 95 23.68 -15.86 3.24
N SER A 96 22.97 -16.13 4.33
CA SER A 96 22.62 -17.47 4.81
C SER A 96 21.20 -17.50 5.38
N PRO A 97 20.38 -18.50 5.03
CA PRO A 97 19.02 -18.64 5.58
C PRO A 97 18.99 -19.00 7.06
N THR A 98 20.12 -19.42 7.63
CA THR A 98 20.23 -19.81 9.04
C THR A 98 21.27 -18.98 9.76
N LYS A 99 20.95 -18.59 10.99
CA LYS A 99 21.89 -17.88 11.87
C LYS A 99 23.01 -18.83 12.27
N THR A 100 24.24 -18.40 12.03
CA THR A 100 25.46 -19.16 12.39
C THR A 100 26.43 -18.27 13.17
N THR A 101 27.58 -18.79 13.55
CA THR A 101 28.64 -18.01 14.20
C THR A 101 29.28 -16.97 13.28
N GLN A 102 29.19 -17.16 11.95
CA GLN A 102 29.69 -16.20 10.96
C GLN A 102 28.58 -15.31 10.41
N HIS A 103 27.37 -15.85 10.24
CA HIS A 103 26.19 -15.10 9.76
C HIS A 103 25.35 -14.64 10.96
N ILE A 104 25.77 -13.54 11.57
CA ILE A 104 25.17 -13.01 12.81
C ILE A 104 24.25 -11.81 12.58
N PHE A 105 24.44 -11.09 11.47
CA PHE A 105 23.75 -9.86 11.14
C PHE A 105 22.42 -10.13 10.42
N GLY A 106 21.44 -9.24 10.56
CA GLY A 106 20.10 -9.40 9.98
C GLY A 106 19.22 -10.48 10.66
N PRO A 107 18.10 -10.88 10.04
CA PRO A 107 17.48 -10.27 8.86
C PRO A 107 16.89 -8.90 9.20
N TYR A 108 16.94 -7.98 8.24
CA TYR A 108 16.50 -6.60 8.40
C TYR A 108 15.02 -6.40 8.01
N LEU A 109 14.50 -7.30 7.18
CA LEU A 109 13.10 -7.35 6.78
C LEU A 109 12.54 -8.76 6.97
N ARG A 110 11.23 -8.83 7.26
CA ARG A 110 10.49 -10.11 7.31
C ARG A 110 9.93 -10.52 5.95
N SER A 111 9.57 -9.53 5.15
CA SER A 111 9.07 -9.67 3.79
C SER A 111 9.18 -8.31 3.11
N ILE A 112 9.28 -8.28 1.79
CA ILE A 112 9.25 -7.03 1.04
C ILE A 112 7.78 -6.58 0.97
N PRO A 113 7.46 -5.32 1.30
CA PRO A 113 6.11 -4.81 1.16
C PRO A 113 5.72 -4.75 -0.32
N PRO A 114 4.51 -5.22 -0.70
CA PRO A 114 4.05 -5.12 -2.07
C PRO A 114 3.66 -3.69 -2.42
N MET A 115 4.08 -3.24 -3.58
CA MET A 115 3.74 -1.94 -4.14
C MET A 115 2.33 -1.96 -4.73
N LEU A 116 1.36 -1.41 -4.00
CA LEU A 116 -0.07 -1.50 -4.36
C LEU A 116 -0.49 -0.73 -5.64
N LEU A 117 0.39 0.11 -6.17
CA LEU A 117 0.12 0.92 -7.36
C LEU A 117 0.48 0.18 -8.66
N LEU A 118 1.25 -0.90 -8.55
CA LEU A 118 1.62 -1.76 -9.65
C LEU A 118 0.76 -3.03 -9.61
N ASN A 119 -0.01 -3.24 -10.68
CA ASN A 119 -0.87 -4.41 -10.86
C ASN A 119 -0.09 -5.53 -11.59
N THR A 120 1.10 -5.85 -11.10
CA THR A 120 1.92 -6.98 -11.57
C THR A 120 2.16 -7.95 -10.43
N ASP A 121 2.41 -9.20 -10.75
CA ASP A 121 2.71 -10.24 -9.75
C ASP A 121 4.09 -10.04 -9.09
N ASP A 122 4.95 -9.18 -9.67
CA ASP A 122 6.30 -8.87 -9.20
C ASP A 122 6.37 -7.57 -8.38
N ASN A 123 5.23 -7.10 -7.84
CA ASN A 123 5.14 -5.84 -7.11
C ASN A 123 5.85 -5.82 -5.75
N ASP A 124 6.40 -6.94 -5.31
CA ASP A 124 7.20 -7.11 -4.09
C ASP A 124 8.69 -7.34 -4.39
N THR A 125 9.13 -7.11 -5.63
CA THR A 125 10.53 -7.26 -6.03
C THR A 125 11.30 -5.94 -5.96
N ILE A 126 12.61 -6.04 -5.72
CA ILE A 126 13.56 -4.92 -5.70
C ILE A 126 14.57 -5.15 -6.82
N VAL A 127 14.77 -4.15 -7.68
CA VAL A 127 15.76 -4.18 -8.77
C VAL A 127 16.74 -3.02 -8.65
N PRO A 128 17.99 -3.18 -9.10
CA PRO A 128 18.95 -2.07 -9.13
C PRO A 128 18.49 -0.96 -10.09
N ASP A 129 18.89 0.29 -9.81
CA ASP A 129 18.66 1.49 -10.65
C ASP A 129 19.55 1.49 -11.91
N THR A 130 19.52 0.38 -12.63
CA THR A 130 20.25 0.16 -13.87
C THR A 130 19.39 -0.67 -14.81
N GLY A 131 18.84 -0.07 -15.86
CA GLY A 131 18.17 -0.79 -16.95
C GLY A 131 16.63 -0.66 -16.97
N ASP A 132 15.96 -1.74 -17.40
CA ASP A 132 14.50 -1.80 -17.50
C ASP A 132 13.92 -2.36 -16.19
N HIS A 133 12.91 -1.67 -15.66
CA HIS A 133 12.27 -1.96 -14.39
C HIS A 133 10.79 -2.33 -14.56
N ALA A 134 10.32 -2.64 -15.77
CA ALA A 134 8.90 -2.74 -16.12
C ALA A 134 7.99 -3.54 -15.17
N THR A 135 8.51 -4.55 -14.46
CA THR A 135 7.70 -5.40 -13.56
C THR A 135 7.97 -5.20 -12.07
N ALA A 136 9.08 -4.56 -11.69
CA ALA A 136 9.50 -4.48 -10.30
C ALA A 136 8.73 -3.41 -9.52
N GLY A 137 8.46 -3.67 -8.24
CA GLY A 137 7.83 -2.67 -7.37
C GLY A 137 8.80 -1.58 -6.90
N TRP A 138 10.06 -1.92 -6.71
CA TRP A 138 11.04 -1.04 -6.04
C TRP A 138 12.33 -0.93 -6.85
N VAL A 139 12.86 0.28 -6.96
CA VAL A 139 14.14 0.58 -7.58
C VAL A 139 15.14 0.95 -6.49
N TYR A 140 16.30 0.31 -6.51
CA TYR A 140 17.37 0.46 -5.52
C TYR A 140 18.61 1.10 -6.14
N ASP A 141 19.08 2.19 -5.57
CA ASP A 141 20.35 2.81 -5.93
C ASP A 141 21.44 2.39 -4.93
N ALA A 142 22.36 1.51 -5.37
CA ALA A 142 23.47 1.01 -4.55
C ALA A 142 24.53 2.08 -4.24
N SER A 143 24.59 3.17 -5.01
CA SER A 143 25.55 4.25 -4.76
C SER A 143 25.09 5.18 -3.63
N THR A 144 23.78 5.40 -3.53
CA THR A 144 23.19 6.23 -2.48
C THR A 144 22.58 5.43 -1.34
N GLY A 145 22.39 4.12 -1.49
CA GLY A 145 21.75 3.27 -0.49
C GLY A 145 20.28 3.63 -0.26
N ASN A 146 19.60 4.10 -1.30
CA ASN A 146 18.22 4.56 -1.23
C ASN A 146 17.31 3.68 -2.10
N ILE A 147 16.10 3.41 -1.61
CA ILE A 147 15.05 2.73 -2.36
C ILE A 147 13.92 3.69 -2.69
N GLN A 148 13.44 3.61 -3.93
CA GLN A 148 12.34 4.40 -4.45
C GLN A 148 11.29 3.50 -5.08
N PRO A 149 10.01 3.89 -5.05
CA PRO A 149 8.96 3.14 -5.70
C PRO A 149 9.07 3.26 -7.22
N ASN A 150 8.88 2.16 -7.94
CA ASN A 150 8.85 2.14 -9.40
C ASN A 150 7.48 2.61 -9.93
N VAL A 151 7.29 3.92 -9.96
CA VAL A 151 6.04 4.53 -10.42
C VAL A 151 6.19 5.08 -11.84
N THR A 152 5.28 4.71 -12.74
CA THR A 152 5.21 5.32 -14.08
C THR A 152 4.36 6.60 -14.08
N GLU A 153 4.63 7.53 -14.99
CA GLU A 153 3.88 8.79 -15.12
C GLU A 153 2.36 8.57 -15.26
N SER A 154 1.93 7.48 -15.91
CA SER A 154 0.51 7.14 -16.06
C SER A 154 -0.14 6.71 -14.75
N GLN A 155 0.59 6.05 -13.86
CA GLN A 155 0.14 5.68 -12.52
C GLN A 155 0.10 6.90 -11.59
N LEU A 156 1.01 7.87 -11.76
CA LEU A 156 0.98 9.15 -11.02
C LEU A 156 -0.28 9.96 -11.36
N VAL A 157 -0.59 10.09 -12.65
CA VAL A 157 -1.76 10.84 -13.13
C VAL A 157 -3.06 10.21 -12.64
N ALA A 158 -3.12 8.87 -12.52
CA ALA A 158 -4.28 8.17 -11.97
C ALA A 158 -4.56 8.46 -10.48
N LEU A 159 -3.57 8.97 -9.74
CA LEU A 159 -3.66 9.26 -8.31
C LEU A 159 -3.88 10.74 -8.00
N ASP A 160 -4.03 11.60 -9.02
CA ASP A 160 -4.16 13.07 -8.88
C ASP A 160 -3.03 13.72 -8.06
N VAL A 161 -1.86 13.08 -8.02
CA VAL A 161 -0.70 13.63 -7.32
C VAL A 161 -0.01 14.60 -8.27
N THR A 162 -0.17 15.90 -8.03
CA THR A 162 0.52 16.93 -8.82
C THR A 162 2.04 16.75 -8.73
N ASP A 163 2.75 16.82 -9.86
CA ASP A 163 4.20 16.65 -10.04
C ASP A 163 5.09 17.31 -8.97
N ALA A 164 4.62 18.40 -8.34
CA ALA A 164 5.37 19.13 -7.33
C ALA A 164 5.53 18.36 -6.01
N ALA A 165 4.52 17.62 -5.56
CA ALA A 165 4.57 16.85 -4.30
C ALA A 165 5.51 15.64 -4.44
N ILE A 166 5.54 15.01 -5.60
CA ILE A 166 6.43 13.88 -5.90
C ILE A 166 7.85 14.35 -6.18
N LYS A 167 8.07 15.47 -6.88
CA LYS A 167 9.41 16.09 -6.94
C LYS A 167 9.93 16.40 -5.54
N GLN A 168 9.06 16.72 -4.59
CA GLN A 168 9.48 16.95 -3.21
C GLN A 168 9.79 15.63 -2.47
N ILE A 169 9.02 14.56 -2.65
CA ILE A 169 9.29 13.24 -2.06
C ILE A 169 10.56 12.62 -2.67
N LEU A 170 10.71 12.64 -4.00
CA LEU A 170 11.88 12.16 -4.74
C LEU A 170 13.14 13.02 -4.49
N ASN A 171 13.01 14.33 -4.26
CA ASN A 171 14.15 15.20 -3.93
C ASN A 171 14.51 15.15 -2.43
N LYS A 172 13.56 14.82 -1.54
CA LYS A 172 13.80 14.80 -0.09
C LYS A 172 14.76 13.69 0.36
N SER A 173 14.84 12.59 -0.38
CA SER A 173 15.85 11.54 -0.17
C SER A 173 17.28 12.02 -0.44
N SER A 174 17.49 13.03 -1.28
CA SER A 174 18.81 13.66 -1.48
C SER A 174 19.17 14.66 -0.37
N ILE A 175 18.18 15.27 0.28
CA ILE A 175 18.38 16.33 1.28
C ILE A 175 18.78 15.77 2.65
N ILE A 176 18.44 14.52 2.97
CA ILE A 176 18.85 13.89 4.25
C ILE A 176 20.33 13.47 4.25
N LYS A 177 20.96 13.30 3.07
CA LYS A 177 22.37 12.88 2.95
C LYS A 177 23.37 14.00 2.68
N ALA A 178 22.91 15.26 2.69
CA ALA A 178 23.83 16.39 2.68
C ALA A 178 24.51 16.51 4.06
N ASP A 179 25.72 15.96 4.11
CA ASP A 179 26.83 16.21 5.05
C ASP A 179 26.89 15.34 6.31
N PRO A 180 27.97 14.54 6.45
CA PRO A 180 28.97 14.94 7.43
C PRO A 180 30.33 15.16 6.78
N ALA A 181 30.61 16.40 6.40
CA ALA A 181 31.94 16.95 6.45
C ALA A 181 32.42 16.80 7.89
N SER A 182 33.23 15.77 8.14
CA SER A 182 34.18 15.82 9.24
C SER A 182 35.44 16.57 8.76
N PRO A 183 35.91 17.58 9.49
CA PRO A 183 37.33 17.93 9.48
C PRO A 183 38.19 16.83 10.10
#